data_AF-L0J9H6-F1
#
_entry.id   AF-L0J9H6-F1
#
_cell.length_a   1.000
_cell.length_b   1.000
_cell.length_c   1.000
_cell.angle_alpha   90.00
_cell.angle_beta   90.00
_cell.angle_gamma   90.00
#
_symmetry.space_group_name_H-M   'P 1'
#
loop_
_entity.id
_entity.type
_entity.pdbx_description
1 polymer ?
#
loop_
_entity_poly.entity_id
_entity_poly.type
_entity_poly.pdbx_seq_one_letter_code
_entity_poly.pdbx_strand_id
1 'polypeptide(L)' 'MTEPALIETDARSRAVLPGQPNQRFLMRVNEDGSILLQPARIVTDAQQEYDSNPELRDLLARATASPTVRRTRQRR' A
#
# COMPACT_ATOMS: atom_id res chain seq x y z
N MET A 1 -4.82 0.44 25.74
CA MET A 1 -5.34 -0.73 24.99
C MET A 1 -6.69 -0.33 24.46
N THR A 2 -6.94 -0.48 23.16
CA THR A 2 -8.24 -0.15 22.58
C THR A 2 -9.23 -1.23 22.97
N GLU A 3 -10.38 -0.86 23.54
CA GLU A 3 -11.41 -1.83 23.88
C GLU A 3 -12.04 -2.44 22.62
N PRO A 4 -12.45 -3.72 22.65
CA PRO A 4 -13.17 -4.32 21.54
C PRO A 4 -14.50 -3.61 21.32
N ALA A 5 -14.75 -3.13 20.11
CA ALA A 5 -16.03 -2.56 19.70
C ALA A 5 -16.88 -3.63 19.01
N LEU A 6 -18.17 -3.72 19.37
CA LEU A 6 -19.13 -4.52 18.63
C LEU A 6 -19.43 -3.83 17.30
N ILE A 7 -19.35 -4.58 16.21
CA ILE A 7 -19.74 -4.14 14.87
C ILE A 7 -20.73 -5.14 14.27
N GLU A 8 -21.62 -4.65 13.43
CA GLU A 8 -22.61 -5.47 12.72
C GLU A 8 -22.49 -5.22 11.22
N THR A 9 -22.67 -6.29 10.43
CA THR A 9 -22.73 -6.19 8.97
C THR A 9 -24.13 -5.81 8.51
N ASP A 10 -24.22 -4.91 7.55
CA ASP A 10 -25.50 -4.60 6.91
C ASP A 10 -25.98 -5.71 5.94
N ALA A 11 -27.14 -5.51 5.33
CA ALA A 11 -27.72 -6.43 4.35
C ALA A 11 -26.88 -6.65 3.07
N ARG A 12 -25.78 -5.91 2.89
CA ARG A 12 -24.83 -6.03 1.78
C ARG A 12 -23.48 -6.57 2.25
N SER A 13 -23.43 -7.14 3.46
CA SER A 13 -22.22 -7.70 4.07
C SER A 13 -21.12 -6.65 4.30
N ARG A 14 -21.49 -5.38 4.55
CA ARG A 14 -20.53 -4.31 4.85
C ARG A 14 -20.48 -4.05 6.34
N ALA A 15 -19.27 -3.88 6.88
CA ALA A 15 -19.06 -3.42 8.24
C ALA A 15 -18.35 -2.05 8.25
N VAL A 16 -18.75 -1.19 9.17
CA VAL A 16 -18.08 0.11 9.39
C VAL A 16 -16.94 -0.11 10.38
N LEU A 17 -15.74 0.35 10.02
CA LEU A 17 -14.57 0.38 10.89
C LEU A 17 -14.36 1.82 11.39
N PRO A 18 -14.74 2.15 12.64
CA PRO A 18 -14.62 3.50 13.18
C PRO A 18 -13.18 4.02 13.07
N GLY A 19 -13.03 5.26 12.58
CA GLY A 19 -11.72 5.91 12.46
C GLY A 19 -10.87 5.50 11.25
N GLN A 20 -11.33 4.59 10.38
CA GLN A 20 -10.58 4.11 9.21
C GLN A 20 -11.27 4.42 7.86
N PRO A 21 -11.49 5.70 7.50
CA PRO A 21 -12.16 6.06 6.26
C PRO A 21 -11.29 5.76 5.02
N ASN A 22 -11.87 5.13 3.99
CA ASN A 22 -11.23 4.84 2.70
C ASN A 22 -9.89 4.09 2.80
N GLN A 23 -9.62 3.41 3.92
CA GLN A 23 -8.42 2.60 4.08
C GLN A 23 -8.61 1.24 3.40
N ARG A 24 -7.53 0.74 2.78
CA ARG A 24 -7.51 -0.58 2.13
C ARG A 24 -6.89 -1.60 3.08
N PHE A 25 -7.44 -2.80 3.08
CA PHE A 25 -6.95 -3.90 3.90
C PHE A 25 -6.82 -5.17 3.07
N LEU A 26 -5.79 -5.96 3.35
CA LEU A 26 -5.76 -7.37 3.02
C LEU A 26 -6.57 -8.12 4.07
N MET A 27 -7.53 -8.92 3.62
CA MET A 27 -8.40 -9.71 4.48
C MET A 27 -8.01 -11.17 4.42
N ARG A 28 -7.90 -11.80 5.59
CA ARG A 28 -7.76 -13.25 5.73
C ARG A 28 -8.77 -13.75 6.76
N VAL A 29 -9.46 -14.84 6.44
CA VAL A 29 -10.26 -15.62 7.39
C VAL A 29 -9.37 -16.72 7.94
N ASN A 30 -9.17 -16.76 9.24
CA ASN A 30 -8.40 -17.79 9.91
C ASN A 30 -9.30 -19.03 10.18
N GLU A 31 -8.68 -20.16 10.49
CA GLU A 31 -9.40 -21.43 10.71
C GLU A 31 -10.36 -21.39 11.90
N ASP A 32 -10.08 -20.54 12.90
CA ASP A 32 -10.93 -20.30 14.06
C ASP A 32 -12.13 -19.38 13.77
N GLY A 33 -12.31 -18.97 12.50
CA GLY A 33 -13.35 -18.06 12.06
C GLY A 33 -13.06 -16.58 12.32
N SER A 34 -11.90 -16.24 12.91
CA SER A 34 -11.51 -14.85 13.08
C SER A 34 -11.13 -14.20 11.74
N ILE A 35 -11.47 -12.92 11.59
CA ILE A 35 -11.10 -12.13 10.41
C ILE A 35 -9.93 -11.22 10.79
N LEU A 36 -8.80 -11.38 10.09
CA LEU A 36 -7.66 -10.49 10.18
C LEU A 36 -7.69 -9.48 9.03
N LEU A 37 -7.66 -8.19 9.36
CA LEU A 37 -7.53 -7.09 8.42
C LEU A 37 -6.17 -6.42 8.59
N GLN A 38 -5.34 -6.45 7.57
CA GLN A 38 -4.01 -5.82 7.58
C GLN A 38 -3.99 -4.62 6.62
N PRO A 39 -3.58 -3.41 7.05
CA PRO A 39 -3.50 -2.26 6.16
C PRO A 39 -2.66 -2.58 4.93
N ALA A 40 -3.20 -2.26 3.75
CA ALA A 40 -2.59 -2.60 2.48
C ALA A 40 -2.39 -1.36 1.61
N ARG A 41 -1.24 -1.32 0.93
CA ARG A 41 -0.96 -0.34 -0.13
C ARG A 41 -0.92 -1.08 -1.44
N ILE A 42 -1.76 -0.65 -2.39
CA ILE A 42 -1.70 -1.14 -3.76
C ILE A 42 -0.61 -0.35 -4.46
N VAL A 43 0.43 -1.06 -4.90
CA VAL A 43 1.54 -0.51 -5.68
C VAL A 43 1.53 -1.16 -7.06
N THR A 44 2.12 -0.48 -8.05
CA THR A 44 2.33 -1.08 -9.37
C THR A 44 3.49 -2.07 -9.31
N ASP A 45 3.55 -3.01 -10.26
CA ASP A 45 4.65 -3.98 -10.36
C ASP A 45 6.02 -3.27 -10.43
N ALA A 46 6.11 -2.20 -11.23
CA ALA A 46 7.32 -1.39 -11.34
C ALA A 46 7.73 -0.73 -10.00
N GLN A 47 6.76 -0.28 -9.20
CA GLN A 47 7.04 0.31 -7.88
C GLN A 47 7.50 -0.78 -6.89
N GLN A 48 6.88 -1.96 -6.93
CA GLN A 48 7.31 -3.10 -6.12
C GLN A 48 8.74 -3.53 -6.48
N GLU A 49 9.07 -3.63 -7.77
CA GLU A 49 10.41 -3.98 -8.25
C GLU A 49 11.43 -2.93 -7.79
N TYR A 50 11.11 -1.65 -7.94
CA TYR A 50 11.92 -0.55 -7.46
C TYR A 50 12.17 -0.63 -5.94
N ASP A 51 11.13 -0.86 -5.14
CA ASP A 51 11.25 -0.87 -3.67
C ASP A 51 12.00 -2.11 -3.14
N SER A 52 11.84 -3.26 -3.81
CA SER A 52 12.41 -4.55 -3.39
C SER A 52 13.83 -4.80 -3.87
N ASN A 53 14.32 -4.09 -4.89
CA ASN A 53 15.64 -4.30 -5.49
C ASN A 53 16.59 -3.10 -5.24
N PRO A 54 17.51 -3.18 -4.25
CA PRO A 54 18.52 -2.15 -4.01
C PRO A 54 19.42 -1.86 -5.22
N GLU A 55 19.85 -2.90 -5.96
CA GLU A 55 20.75 -2.75 -7.09
C GLU A 55 20.09 -1.99 -8.25
N LEU A 56 18.80 -2.23 -8.49
CA LEU A 56 18.00 -1.47 -9.44
C LEU A 56 17.94 0.01 -9.05
N ARG A 57 17.71 0.30 -7.77
CA ARG A 57 17.71 1.69 -7.27
C ARG A 57 19.06 2.36 -7.47
N ASP A 58 20.16 1.68 -7.17
CA ASP A 58 21.51 2.21 -7.39
C ASP A 58 21.80 2.44 -8.87
N LEU A 59 21.38 1.52 -9.75
CA LEU A 59 21.51 1.67 -11.19
C LEU A 59 20.74 2.89 -11.69
N LEU A 60 19.48 3.04 -11.29
CA LEU A 60 18.64 4.18 -11.66
C LEU A 60 19.19 5.50 -11.10
N ALA A 61 19.71 5.49 -9.87
CA ALA A 61 20.37 6.65 -9.26
C ALA A 61 21.62 7.07 -10.04
N ARG A 62 22.49 6.12 -10.41
CA ARG A 62 23.66 6.40 -11.26
C ARG A 62 23.27 6.91 -12.64
N ALA A 63 22.28 6.27 -13.28
CA ALA A 63 21.80 6.67 -14.59
C ALA A 63 21.26 8.11 -14.58
N THR A 64 20.45 8.47 -13.58
CA THR A 64 19.87 9.81 -13.44
C THR A 64 20.87 10.90 -13.03
N ALA A 65 22.03 10.52 -12.52
CA ALA A 65 23.16 11.40 -12.22
C ALA A 65 24.16 11.52 -13.39
N SER A 66 24.04 10.69 -14.43
CA SER A 66 24.95 10.71 -15.58
C SER A 66 24.91 12.05 -16.32
N PRO A 67 26.07 12.61 -16.74
CA PRO A 67 26.15 13.87 -17.49
C PRO A 67 25.40 13.85 -18.83
N THR A 68 25.15 12.67 -19.39
CA THR A 68 24.43 12.51 -20.66
C THR A 68 22.92 12.72 -20.53
N VAL A 69 22.38 12.77 -19.31
CA VAL A 69 20.95 13.00 -19.07
C VAL A 69 20.63 14.50 -19.10
N ARG A 70 19.94 14.94 -20.16
CA ARG A 70 19.41 16.31 -20.25
C ARG A 70 18.09 16.41 -19.49
N ARG A 71 18.06 17.17 -18.39
CA ARG A 71 16.82 17.47 -17.64
C ARG A 71 16.12 18.67 -18.27
N THR A 72 15.05 18.43 -19.02
CA THR A 72 14.19 19.51 -19.53
C THR A 72 13.27 19.98 -18.40
N ARG A 73 13.58 21.10 -17.77
CA ARG A 73 12.72 21.72 -16.76
C ARG A 73 11.51 22.37 -17.46
N GLN A 74 10.34 21.75 -17.39
CA GLN A 74 9.09 22.44 -17.74
C GLN A 74 8.77 23.47 -16.65
N ARG A 75 8.90 24.76 -16.98
CA ARG A 75 8.30 25.85 -16.19
C ARG A 75 6.79 25.82 -16.45
N ARG A 76 6.01 25.60 -15.39
CA ARG A 76 4.59 25.94 -15.35
C ARG A 76 4.44 27.35 -14.83
#